data_AF-A0A3E3IAW6-F1
#
_entry.id   AF-A0A3E3IAW6-F1
#
_cell.length_a   1.000
_cell.length_b   1.000
_cell.length_c   1.000
_cell.angle_alpha   90.00
_cell.angle_beta   90.00
_cell.angle_gamma   90.00
#
_symmetry.space_group_name_H-M   'P 1'
#
loop_
_entity.id
_entity.type
_entity.pdbx_description
1 polymer ?
#
loop_
_entity_poly.entity_id
_entity_poly.type
_entity_poly.pdbx_seq_one_letter_code
_entity_poly.pdbx_strand_id
1 'polypeptide(L)'
;MSGRCMENQKLINEKTLQRYIYEILTYGSKKKFLSLFPEKFKGLAQKKVKVIIPEYPVSYNGHNKHITDFRIIFTDLSYLNIEVEWQVSRFNHGKEVYDYAYSGTKGFILVVSNDRKADSFIDSDNISVLDAIDFSYWFLKKAKHIVDGTIGNYLSEYESRASKCWLVFLPSAGRNDGDSLNDYVLRGRSKGVWAFRYSNTQTVMKNILDITAGDTVIFAYNFKYGEGVKGRQLYPETEWKFTGLDILKVKKGYYCDLSDDTFEIEEWTRLPEEDKINSKRYMHYFQYLFPPADNNEKYFTSSKLPVTLRNDSSTLPGWYEFIESLRWSCSNQGAPAELSDEAMNALYCIIGDVN
;
A
#
# COMPACT_ATOMS: atom_id res chain seq x y z
N MET A 1 -16.12 -45.92 7.49
CA MET A 1 -15.95 -44.54 6.96
C MET A 1 -15.12 -43.78 7.97
N SER A 2 -13.95 -43.27 7.57
CA SER A 2 -13.16 -42.40 8.46
C SER A 2 -13.96 -41.13 8.74
N GLY A 3 -14.12 -40.79 10.01
CA GLY A 3 -14.78 -39.55 10.41
C GLY A 3 -14.07 -38.37 9.76
N ARG A 4 -14.81 -37.55 9.01
CA ARG A 4 -14.29 -36.27 8.51
C ARG A 4 -14.18 -35.33 9.71
N CYS A 5 -12.98 -35.20 10.26
CA CYS A 5 -12.71 -34.27 11.35
C CYS A 5 -12.41 -32.88 10.76
N MET A 6 -13.09 -31.83 11.24
CA MET A 6 -12.78 -30.45 10.86
C MET A 6 -11.41 -29.98 11.37
N GLU A 7 -10.84 -30.65 12.38
CA GLU A 7 -9.53 -30.29 12.95
C GLU A 7 -8.35 -30.52 11.99
N ASN A 8 -8.51 -31.39 10.99
CA ASN A 8 -7.47 -31.64 9.98
C ASN A 8 -7.53 -30.69 8.77
N GLN A 9 -8.52 -29.79 8.71
CA GLN A 9 -8.57 -28.79 7.65
C GLN A 9 -7.65 -27.61 7.96
N LYS A 10 -6.86 -27.18 6.97
CA LYS A 10 -6.12 -25.91 7.07
C LYS A 10 -7.15 -24.78 7.23
N LEU A 11 -7.35 -24.32 8.47
CA LEU A 11 -8.27 -23.22 8.79
C LEU A 11 -7.77 -21.87 8.29
N ILE A 12 -6.46 -21.73 8.05
CA ILE A 12 -5.81 -20.50 7.65
C ILE A 12 -5.00 -20.74 6.37
N ASN A 13 -5.25 -19.92 5.34
CA ASN A 13 -4.50 -19.93 4.09
C ASN A 13 -3.14 -19.23 4.29
N GLU A 14 -2.12 -19.72 3.62
CA GLU A 14 -0.79 -19.10 3.49
C GLU A 14 -0.86 -17.62 3.11
N LYS A 15 -1.82 -17.22 2.25
CA LYS A 15 -2.04 -15.80 1.89
C LYS A 15 -2.36 -14.90 3.09
N THR A 16 -3.03 -15.42 4.11
CA THR A 16 -3.30 -14.68 5.35
C THR A 16 -2.02 -14.42 6.14
N LEU A 17 -1.15 -15.41 6.18
CA LEU A 17 0.15 -15.30 6.84
C LEU A 17 1.11 -14.40 6.07
N GLN A 18 1.14 -14.52 4.73
CA GLN A 18 1.85 -13.61 3.85
C GLN A 18 1.40 -12.16 4.11
N ARG A 19 0.10 -11.89 4.25
CA ARG A 19 -0.39 -10.55 4.63
C ARG A 19 0.18 -10.08 5.96
N TYR A 20 0.15 -10.92 7.00
CA TYR A 20 0.74 -10.59 8.31
C TYR A 20 2.23 -10.20 8.21
N ILE A 21 3.01 -11.01 7.50
CA ILE A 21 4.44 -10.77 7.28
C ILE A 21 4.64 -9.47 6.49
N TYR A 22 3.85 -9.26 5.44
CA TYR A 22 3.93 -8.06 4.62
C TYR A 22 3.65 -6.78 5.41
N GLU A 23 2.69 -6.80 6.32
CA GLU A 23 2.42 -5.68 7.23
C GLU A 23 3.63 -5.37 8.14
N ILE A 24 4.28 -6.41 8.68
CA ILE A 24 5.50 -6.22 9.48
C ILE A 24 6.64 -5.67 8.62
N LEU A 25 6.83 -6.23 7.43
CA LEU A 25 7.90 -5.82 6.52
C LEU A 25 7.73 -4.36 6.09
N THR A 26 6.49 -3.91 5.89
CA THR A 26 6.21 -2.59 5.30
C THR A 26 6.05 -1.48 6.33
N TYR A 27 5.38 -1.75 7.47
CA TYR A 27 5.13 -0.73 8.50
C TYR A 27 5.27 -1.23 9.94
N GLY A 28 5.84 -2.42 10.15
CA GLY A 28 6.18 -2.90 11.49
C GLY A 28 7.21 -2.00 12.19
N SER A 29 7.31 -2.11 13.51
CA SER A 29 8.40 -1.48 14.25
C SER A 29 9.75 -2.00 13.76
N LYS A 30 10.80 -1.19 13.79
CA LYS A 30 12.15 -1.62 13.38
C LYS A 30 12.59 -2.91 14.10
N LYS A 31 12.25 -3.03 15.39
CA LYS A 31 12.50 -4.26 16.18
C LYS A 31 11.74 -5.46 15.61
N LYS A 32 10.46 -5.31 15.28
CA LYS A 32 9.64 -6.39 14.73
C LYS A 32 10.07 -6.76 13.31
N PHE A 33 10.38 -5.77 12.48
CA PHE A 33 10.98 -5.97 11.15
C PHE A 33 12.25 -6.81 11.24
N LEU A 34 13.23 -6.40 12.06
CA LEU A 34 14.50 -7.11 12.20
C LEU A 34 14.33 -8.51 12.83
N SER A 35 13.25 -8.76 13.56
CA SER A 35 12.95 -10.10 14.11
C SER A 35 12.56 -11.12 13.04
N LEU A 36 12.20 -10.68 11.84
CA LEU A 36 11.90 -11.57 10.72
C LEU A 36 13.14 -12.15 10.05
N PHE A 37 14.33 -11.60 10.32
CA PHE A 37 15.57 -11.97 9.64
C PHE A 37 16.51 -12.76 10.55
N PRO A 38 17.07 -13.89 10.07
CA PRO A 38 18.17 -14.59 10.73
C PRO A 38 19.38 -13.67 10.92
N GLU A 39 20.25 -13.98 11.89
CA GLU A 39 21.44 -13.15 12.21
C GLU A 39 22.30 -12.84 10.98
N LYS A 40 22.51 -13.85 10.11
CA LYS A 40 23.22 -13.75 8.83
C LYS A 40 22.73 -12.59 7.95
N PHE A 41 21.44 -12.29 7.96
CA PHE A 41 20.82 -11.27 7.11
C PHE A 41 20.52 -9.96 7.84
N LYS A 42 20.71 -9.87 9.17
CA LYS A 42 20.40 -8.64 9.92
C LYS A 42 21.21 -7.44 9.47
N GLY A 43 22.47 -7.61 9.09
CA GLY A 43 23.30 -6.52 8.56
C GLY A 43 22.73 -5.93 7.27
N LEU A 44 22.24 -6.80 6.37
CA LEU A 44 21.59 -6.38 5.12
C LEU A 44 20.22 -5.75 5.38
N ALA A 45 19.40 -6.38 6.25
CA ALA A 45 18.07 -5.90 6.62
C ALA A 45 18.08 -4.53 7.33
N GLN A 46 19.22 -4.09 7.86
CA GLN A 46 19.36 -2.75 8.44
C GLN A 46 19.45 -1.63 7.40
N LYS A 47 19.71 -1.95 6.12
CA LYS A 47 19.74 -0.97 5.03
C LYS A 47 18.35 -0.36 4.81
N LYS A 48 18.32 0.84 4.24
CA LYS A 48 17.07 1.51 3.89
C LYS A 48 16.37 0.73 2.78
N VAL A 49 15.11 0.40 3.00
CA VAL A 49 14.27 -0.28 2.01
C VAL A 49 13.88 0.72 0.93
N LYS A 50 14.04 0.29 -0.33
CA LYS A 50 13.55 0.99 -1.51
C LYS A 50 12.12 0.56 -1.83
N VAL A 51 11.86 -0.74 -1.85
CA VAL A 51 10.52 -1.30 -2.09
C VAL A 51 10.45 -2.75 -1.58
N ILE A 52 9.24 -3.18 -1.23
CA ILE A 52 8.90 -4.58 -0.96
C ILE A 52 7.80 -4.99 -1.94
N ILE A 53 8.10 -5.97 -2.78
CA ILE A 53 7.23 -6.43 -3.86
C ILE A 53 6.69 -7.82 -3.49
N PRO A 54 5.36 -7.97 -3.34
CA PRO A 54 4.76 -9.30 -3.18
C PRO A 54 4.75 -10.06 -4.51
N GLU A 55 4.79 -11.40 -4.45
CA GLU A 55 4.66 -12.31 -5.60
C GLU A 55 5.66 -11.99 -6.72
N TYR A 56 6.95 -11.88 -6.37
CA TYR A 56 7.97 -11.46 -7.32
C TYR A 56 8.45 -12.64 -8.20
N PRO A 57 8.40 -12.52 -9.55
CA PRO A 57 8.86 -13.58 -10.44
C PRO A 57 10.41 -13.65 -10.47
N VAL A 58 10.95 -14.81 -10.16
CA VAL A 58 12.38 -15.12 -10.25
C VAL A 58 12.60 -16.07 -11.42
N SER A 59 13.38 -15.63 -12.42
CA SER A 59 13.78 -16.47 -13.54
C SER A 59 15.13 -17.13 -13.26
N TYR A 60 15.17 -18.45 -13.28
CA TYR A 60 16.42 -19.22 -13.27
C TYR A 60 16.74 -19.68 -14.70
N ASN A 61 17.93 -19.32 -15.19
CA ASN A 61 18.48 -19.76 -16.48
C ASN A 61 17.52 -19.63 -17.68
N GLY A 62 16.65 -18.61 -17.69
CA GLY A 62 15.75 -18.30 -18.80
C GLY A 62 14.50 -19.20 -18.97
N HIS A 63 14.38 -20.32 -18.25
CA HIS A 63 13.31 -21.31 -18.48
C HIS A 63 12.46 -21.63 -17.23
N ASN A 64 13.02 -21.60 -16.03
CA ASN A 64 12.26 -21.89 -14.81
C ASN A 64 11.84 -20.57 -14.15
N LYS A 65 10.53 -20.29 -14.15
CA LYS A 65 9.92 -19.18 -13.44
C LYS A 65 9.43 -19.68 -12.08
N HIS A 66 10.10 -19.29 -11.03
CA HIS A 66 9.59 -19.38 -9.66
C HIS A 66 8.95 -18.05 -9.29
N ILE A 67 7.96 -18.03 -8.41
CA ILE A 67 7.40 -16.80 -7.86
C ILE A 67 7.68 -16.83 -6.36
N THR A 68 8.50 -15.88 -5.90
CA THR A 68 8.79 -15.74 -4.48
C THR A 68 7.70 -14.93 -3.80
N ASP A 69 7.37 -15.25 -2.55
CA ASP A 69 6.31 -14.53 -1.84
C ASP A 69 6.62 -13.05 -1.69
N PHE A 70 7.87 -12.69 -1.40
CA PHE A 70 8.32 -11.29 -1.39
C PHE A 70 9.73 -11.12 -1.94
N ARG A 71 9.96 -9.98 -2.62
CA ARG A 71 11.28 -9.42 -2.84
C ARG A 71 11.41 -8.08 -2.12
N ILE A 72 12.41 -7.97 -1.25
CA ILE A 72 12.83 -6.69 -0.66
C ILE A 72 14.00 -6.16 -1.48
N ILE A 73 13.88 -4.94 -1.99
CA ILE A 73 14.96 -4.22 -2.67
C ILE A 73 15.39 -3.07 -1.77
N PHE A 74 16.69 -2.97 -1.51
CA PHE A 74 17.29 -1.90 -0.72
C PHE A 74 17.72 -0.73 -1.60
N THR A 75 18.02 0.43 -1.00
CA THR A 75 18.40 1.64 -1.75
C THR A 75 19.71 1.51 -2.51
N ASP A 76 20.57 0.56 -2.15
CA ASP A 76 21.80 0.23 -2.87
C ASP A 76 21.61 -0.90 -3.90
N LEU A 77 20.36 -1.24 -4.22
CA LEU A 77 19.94 -2.27 -5.16
C LEU A 77 20.27 -3.71 -4.76
N SER A 78 20.88 -3.92 -3.59
CA SER A 78 20.89 -5.26 -3.00
C SER A 78 19.46 -5.71 -2.69
N TYR A 79 19.21 -7.02 -2.66
CA TYR A 79 17.87 -7.56 -2.45
C TYR A 79 17.85 -8.83 -1.60
N LEU A 80 16.67 -9.18 -1.10
CA LEU A 80 16.37 -10.45 -0.45
C LEU A 80 15.08 -11.02 -1.02
N ASN A 81 15.07 -12.32 -1.34
CA ASN A 81 13.84 -13.06 -1.62
C ASN A 81 13.39 -13.77 -0.34
N ILE A 82 12.09 -13.79 -0.11
CA ILE A 82 11.47 -14.36 1.09
C ILE A 82 10.37 -15.31 0.66
N GLU A 83 10.43 -16.54 1.14
CA GLU A 83 9.34 -17.52 1.07
C GLU A 83 8.72 -17.71 2.45
N VAL A 84 7.40 -17.92 2.45
CA VAL A 84 6.61 -18.22 3.63
C VAL A 84 6.18 -19.68 3.58
N GLU A 85 6.91 -20.55 4.28
CA GLU A 85 6.59 -21.99 4.23
C GLU A 85 5.77 -22.46 5.43
N TRP A 86 4.85 -23.38 5.14
CA TRP A 86 4.11 -24.16 6.14
C TRP A 86 4.82 -25.47 6.46
N GLN A 87 4.72 -25.91 7.71
CA GLN A 87 5.23 -27.21 8.18
C GLN A 87 4.71 -28.45 7.44
N VAL A 88 3.59 -28.35 6.71
CA VAL A 88 2.92 -29.50 6.09
C VAL A 88 3.04 -29.56 4.56
N SER A 89 3.67 -28.58 3.89
CA SER A 89 3.92 -28.64 2.45
C SER A 89 5.19 -29.44 2.19
N ARG A 90 5.05 -30.65 1.60
CA ARG A 90 6.12 -31.55 1.09
C ARG A 90 7.52 -31.22 1.62
N PHE A 91 7.79 -31.70 2.84
CA PHE A 91 9.06 -31.52 3.52
C PHE A 91 10.19 -32.23 2.76
N ASN A 92 10.93 -31.49 1.93
CA ASN A 92 12.12 -31.96 1.22
C ASN A 92 13.43 -31.45 1.87
N HIS A 93 13.33 -30.86 3.06
CA HIS A 93 14.49 -30.36 3.81
C HIS A 93 15.09 -31.48 4.65
N GLY A 94 16.39 -31.45 4.94
CA GLY A 94 17.02 -32.54 5.69
C GLY A 94 16.77 -32.47 7.19
N LYS A 95 17.19 -33.52 7.90
CA LYS A 95 16.85 -33.78 9.30
C LYS A 95 17.23 -32.65 10.27
N GLU A 96 18.34 -31.96 10.05
CA GLU A 96 18.78 -30.85 10.92
C GLU A 96 17.79 -29.68 10.90
N VAL A 97 17.25 -29.34 9.73
CA VAL A 97 16.20 -28.32 9.58
C VAL A 97 14.92 -28.77 10.25
N TYR A 98 14.56 -30.05 10.13
CA TYR A 98 13.43 -30.63 10.84
C TYR A 98 13.58 -30.49 12.36
N ASP A 99 14.71 -30.94 12.89
CA ASP A 99 14.96 -30.96 14.34
C ASP A 99 15.00 -29.53 14.91
N TYR A 100 15.61 -28.58 14.20
CA TYR A 100 15.74 -27.17 14.62
C TYR A 100 14.45 -26.35 14.48
N ALA A 101 13.80 -26.40 13.31
CA ALA A 101 12.70 -25.50 12.97
C ALA A 101 11.31 -26.12 13.16
N TYR A 102 11.20 -27.46 13.24
CA TYR A 102 9.94 -28.19 13.16
C TYR A 102 9.68 -29.16 14.33
N SER A 103 10.71 -29.69 15.00
CA SER A 103 10.52 -30.61 16.12
C SER A 103 10.16 -29.85 17.41
N GLY A 104 8.95 -30.08 17.94
CA GLY A 104 8.48 -29.46 19.18
C GLY A 104 8.06 -27.99 19.07
N THR A 105 8.31 -27.33 17.94
CA THR A 105 7.85 -25.96 17.64
C THR A 105 6.50 -25.99 16.92
N LYS A 106 5.56 -25.15 17.38
CA LYS A 106 4.31 -24.86 16.66
C LYS A 106 4.54 -23.57 15.88
N GLY A 107 4.83 -23.63 14.57
CA GLY A 107 5.17 -22.38 13.89
C GLY A 107 5.31 -22.41 12.38
N PHE A 108 5.27 -21.19 11.85
CA PHE A 108 5.54 -20.87 10.45
C PHE A 108 7.02 -20.51 10.30
N ILE A 109 7.59 -20.73 9.11
CA ILE A 109 8.97 -20.32 8.83
C ILE A 109 9.03 -19.28 7.72
N LEU A 110 10.00 -18.38 7.85
CA LEU A 110 10.47 -17.52 6.78
C LEU A 110 11.79 -18.06 6.27
N VAL A 111 11.84 -18.36 4.98
CA VAL A 111 13.08 -18.71 4.30
C VAL A 111 13.58 -17.45 3.60
N VAL A 112 14.75 -16.97 4.01
CA VAL A 112 15.41 -15.84 3.36
C VAL A 112 16.46 -16.39 2.41
N SER A 113 16.16 -16.39 1.11
CA SER A 113 17.08 -16.88 0.08
C SER A 113 17.70 -15.72 -0.69
N ASN A 114 19.03 -15.70 -0.74
CA ASN A 114 19.75 -14.76 -1.57
C ASN A 114 19.99 -15.30 -2.99
N ASP A 115 19.98 -16.63 -3.18
CA ASP A 115 20.18 -17.29 -4.47
C ASP A 115 20.13 -18.83 -4.30
N ARG A 116 19.30 -19.54 -5.08
CA ARG A 116 19.56 -20.84 -5.77
C ARG A 116 18.36 -21.77 -5.91
N LYS A 117 18.44 -22.57 -6.99
CA LYS A 117 17.58 -23.64 -7.52
C LYS A 117 16.57 -24.23 -6.53
N ALA A 118 15.33 -24.42 -7.00
CA ALA A 118 14.23 -25.08 -6.28
C ALA A 118 14.56 -26.50 -5.73
N ASP A 119 15.65 -27.12 -6.20
CA ASP A 119 16.09 -28.47 -5.79
C ASP A 119 17.19 -28.47 -4.70
N SER A 120 17.63 -27.30 -4.19
CA SER A 120 18.67 -27.25 -3.16
C SER A 120 18.13 -27.18 -1.74
N PHE A 121 18.71 -28.01 -0.87
CA PHE A 121 18.54 -28.00 0.59
C PHE A 121 18.61 -26.58 1.18
N ILE A 122 17.64 -26.22 2.03
CA ILE A 122 17.63 -24.95 2.75
C ILE A 122 18.51 -25.05 3.99
N ASP A 123 19.50 -24.17 4.09
CA ASP A 123 20.36 -24.03 5.27
C ASP A 123 19.56 -23.44 6.46
N SER A 124 19.72 -24.00 7.66
CA SER A 124 19.07 -23.52 8.89
C SER A 124 19.38 -22.06 9.18
N ASP A 125 20.57 -21.58 8.80
CA ASP A 125 20.98 -20.18 8.99
C ASP A 125 20.21 -19.19 8.10
N ASN A 126 19.41 -19.70 7.16
CA ASN A 126 18.52 -18.90 6.32
C ASN A 126 17.07 -18.86 6.83
N ILE A 127 16.77 -19.55 7.93
CA ILE A 127 15.41 -19.74 8.43
C ILE A 127 15.16 -18.84 9.64
N SER A 128 14.04 -18.11 9.62
CA SER A 128 13.50 -17.43 10.79
C SER A 128 12.17 -18.07 11.20
N VAL A 129 12.06 -18.47 12.47
CA VAL A 129 10.84 -19.07 13.02
C VAL A 129 9.91 -17.96 13.50
N LEU A 130 8.65 -18.00 13.05
CA LEU A 130 7.63 -17.04 13.45
C LEU A 130 6.88 -17.49 14.71
N ASP A 131 6.67 -16.54 15.62
CA ASP A 131 5.85 -16.74 16.81
C ASP A 131 4.36 -16.87 16.43
N ALA A 132 3.84 -18.09 16.58
CA ALA A 132 2.44 -18.40 16.29
C ALA A 132 1.45 -17.70 17.22
N ILE A 133 1.86 -17.35 18.45
CA ILE A 133 1.00 -16.62 19.40
C ILE A 133 0.79 -15.19 18.91
N ASP A 134 1.86 -14.53 18.47
CA ASP A 134 1.79 -13.18 17.93
C ASP A 134 0.95 -13.11 16.64
N PHE A 135 1.13 -14.08 15.74
CA PHE A 135 0.25 -14.22 14.56
C PHE A 135 -1.22 -14.40 14.96
N SER A 136 -1.50 -15.23 15.97
CA SER A 136 -2.87 -15.46 16.45
C SER A 136 -3.52 -14.17 16.96
N TYR A 137 -2.78 -13.35 17.72
CA TYR A 137 -3.26 -12.05 18.18
C TYR A 137 -3.50 -11.06 17.03
N TRP A 138 -2.62 -11.03 16.03
CA TRP A 138 -2.82 -10.23 14.84
C TRP A 138 -4.08 -10.68 14.07
N PHE A 139 -4.23 -11.99 13.87
CA PHE A 139 -5.34 -12.56 13.12
C PHE A 139 -6.68 -12.26 13.82
N LEU A 140 -6.78 -12.44 15.14
CA LEU A 140 -7.99 -12.10 15.89
C LEU A 140 -8.43 -10.64 15.70
N LYS A 141 -7.48 -9.70 15.62
CA LYS A 141 -7.76 -8.27 15.39
C LYS A 141 -8.18 -7.96 13.95
N LYS A 142 -7.80 -8.81 12.98
CA LYS A 142 -7.98 -8.56 11.54
C LYS A 142 -8.98 -9.50 10.87
N ALA A 143 -9.42 -10.56 11.54
CA ALA A 143 -10.23 -11.64 10.96
C ALA A 143 -11.49 -11.12 10.27
N LYS A 144 -12.24 -10.23 10.93
CA LYS A 144 -13.42 -9.59 10.33
C LYS A 144 -13.07 -8.89 9.02
N HIS A 145 -12.04 -8.04 9.03
CA HIS A 145 -11.59 -7.32 7.84
C HIS A 145 -11.14 -8.26 6.70
N ILE A 146 -10.46 -9.36 7.01
CA ILE A 146 -10.00 -10.35 6.03
C ILE A 146 -11.21 -11.07 5.39
N VAL A 147 -12.17 -11.50 6.19
CA VAL A 147 -13.39 -12.16 5.72
C VAL A 147 -14.22 -11.19 4.89
N ASP A 148 -14.44 -9.99 5.40
CA ASP A 148 -15.21 -8.95 4.72
C ASP A 148 -14.62 -8.61 3.35
N GLY A 149 -13.31 -8.36 3.28
CA GLY A 149 -12.64 -8.09 2.00
C GLY A 149 -12.75 -9.25 1.01
N THR A 150 -12.75 -10.49 1.51
CA THR A 150 -12.95 -11.67 0.66
C THR A 150 -14.37 -11.71 0.09
N ILE A 151 -15.38 -11.49 0.93
CA ILE A 151 -16.79 -11.49 0.49
C ILE A 151 -17.04 -10.34 -0.51
N GLY A 152 -16.58 -9.13 -0.20
CA GLY A 152 -16.76 -7.95 -1.06
C GLY A 152 -16.11 -8.11 -2.44
N ASN A 153 -15.03 -8.90 -2.56
CA ASN A 153 -14.43 -9.21 -3.87
C ASN A 153 -15.32 -10.09 -4.76
N TYR A 154 -16.18 -10.94 -4.18
CA TYR A 154 -17.07 -11.83 -4.93
C TYR A 154 -18.51 -11.30 -5.03
N LEU A 155 -18.95 -10.51 -4.05
CA LEU A 155 -20.28 -9.94 -3.96
C LEU A 155 -20.18 -8.42 -3.90
N SER A 156 -20.33 -7.77 -5.06
CA SER A 156 -20.24 -6.31 -5.18
C SER A 156 -21.29 -5.53 -4.39
N GLU A 157 -22.38 -6.19 -4.02
CA GLU A 157 -23.47 -5.63 -3.19
C GLU A 157 -23.20 -5.77 -1.69
N TYR A 158 -22.20 -6.55 -1.29
CA TYR A 158 -21.83 -6.72 0.11
C TYR A 158 -21.05 -5.49 0.59
N GLU A 159 -21.68 -4.68 1.44
CA GLU A 159 -21.01 -3.58 2.15
C GLU A 159 -20.10 -4.16 3.23
N SER A 160 -18.91 -4.55 2.79
CA SER A 160 -17.95 -5.29 3.61
C SER A 160 -17.39 -4.47 4.78
N ARG A 161 -17.42 -3.15 4.66
CA ARG A 161 -16.98 -2.18 5.67
C ARG A 161 -17.65 -0.84 5.39
N ALA A 162 -17.70 0.05 6.39
CA ALA A 162 -17.89 1.46 6.10
C ALA A 162 -16.77 1.89 5.13
N SER A 163 -17.13 2.27 3.91
CA SER A 163 -16.20 2.75 2.89
C SER A 163 -15.37 3.88 3.48
N LYS A 164 -14.04 3.77 3.40
CA LYS A 164 -13.16 4.83 3.88
C LYS A 164 -13.07 5.95 2.86
N CYS A 165 -12.76 7.15 3.34
CA CYS A 165 -12.53 8.32 2.52
C CYS A 165 -11.06 8.75 2.63
N TRP A 166 -10.36 8.83 1.51
CA TRP A 166 -8.92 9.06 1.46
C TRP A 166 -8.60 10.39 0.78
N LEU A 167 -8.06 11.35 1.52
CA LEU A 167 -7.62 12.63 0.99
C LEU A 167 -6.15 12.57 0.54
N VAL A 168 -5.90 12.97 -0.70
CA VAL A 168 -4.59 13.03 -1.34
C VAL A 168 -4.33 14.44 -1.84
N PHE A 169 -3.33 15.09 -1.26
CA PHE A 169 -2.83 16.37 -1.73
C PHE A 169 -1.83 16.18 -2.88
N LEU A 170 -2.09 16.82 -4.02
CA LEU A 170 -1.20 16.77 -5.18
C LEU A 170 -0.46 18.12 -5.33
N PRO A 171 0.80 18.22 -4.87
CA PRO A 171 1.56 19.45 -5.00
C PRO A 171 1.88 19.75 -6.48
N SER A 172 1.73 21.02 -6.87
CA SER A 172 2.42 21.60 -8.03
C SER A 172 3.90 21.80 -7.67
N ALA A 173 4.82 21.35 -8.53
CA ALA A 173 6.28 21.33 -8.38
C ALA A 173 6.87 22.11 -7.17
N GLY A 174 7.52 21.39 -6.25
CA GLY A 174 8.23 22.02 -5.12
C GLY A 174 8.65 21.03 -4.03
N ARG A 175 9.96 20.76 -3.96
CA ARG A 175 10.73 20.01 -2.94
C ARG A 175 10.75 18.48 -2.95
N ASN A 176 9.85 17.77 -3.63
CA ASN A 176 9.80 16.30 -3.54
C ASN A 176 10.17 15.59 -4.87
N ASP A 177 11.06 16.15 -5.70
CA ASP A 177 11.52 15.51 -6.94
C ASP A 177 10.40 14.97 -7.85
N GLY A 178 9.32 15.71 -8.02
CA GLY A 178 8.25 15.35 -8.94
C GLY A 178 7.12 16.35 -8.94
N ASP A 179 6.40 16.35 -10.05
CA ASP A 179 5.23 17.18 -10.28
C ASP A 179 4.01 16.29 -10.20
N SER A 180 3.66 15.86 -8.99
CA SER A 180 2.56 14.91 -8.75
C SER A 180 1.23 15.43 -9.29
N LEU A 181 1.05 16.74 -9.34
CA LEU A 181 -0.06 17.38 -10.06
C LEU A 181 -0.03 17.03 -11.55
N ASN A 182 1.08 17.27 -12.24
CA ASN A 182 1.19 16.94 -13.67
C ASN A 182 1.13 15.44 -13.93
N ASP A 183 1.76 14.61 -13.10
CA ASP A 183 1.66 13.15 -13.18
C ASP A 183 0.19 12.70 -13.11
N TYR A 184 -0.57 13.26 -12.16
CA TYR A 184 -1.99 12.97 -12.02
C TYR A 184 -2.78 13.48 -13.22
N VAL A 185 -2.74 14.77 -13.53
CA VAL A 185 -3.61 15.41 -14.53
C VAL A 185 -3.32 14.92 -15.94
N LEU A 186 -2.06 14.73 -16.30
CA LEU A 186 -1.65 14.41 -17.67
C LEU A 186 -1.59 12.90 -17.93
N ARG A 187 -1.36 12.07 -16.90
CA ARG A 187 -1.07 10.63 -17.10
C ARG A 187 -2.05 9.72 -16.36
N GLY A 188 -2.33 10.01 -15.09
CA GLY A 188 -3.11 9.12 -14.22
C GLY A 188 -4.63 9.28 -14.35
N ARG A 189 -5.12 10.53 -14.36
CA ARG A 189 -6.52 10.90 -14.17
C ARG A 189 -7.45 10.26 -15.20
N SER A 190 -7.19 10.46 -16.48
CA SER A 190 -8.00 9.90 -17.57
C SER A 190 -7.92 8.37 -17.66
N LYS A 191 -6.84 7.76 -17.17
CA LYS A 191 -6.68 6.30 -17.09
C LYS A 191 -7.33 5.70 -15.84
N GLY A 192 -7.77 6.51 -14.88
CA GLY A 192 -8.34 6.01 -13.63
C GLY A 192 -7.29 5.37 -12.72
N VAL A 193 -6.04 5.85 -12.75
CA VAL A 193 -4.91 5.26 -12.00
C VAL A 193 -4.20 6.33 -11.18
N TRP A 194 -3.82 6.00 -9.95
CA TRP A 194 -2.87 6.78 -9.16
C TRP A 194 -1.91 5.85 -8.44
N ALA A 195 -0.73 6.37 -8.12
CA ALA A 195 0.27 5.62 -7.42
C ALA A 195 1.04 6.47 -6.42
N PHE A 196 1.54 5.81 -5.39
CA PHE A 196 2.38 6.39 -4.37
C PHE A 196 3.81 5.89 -4.49
N ARG A 197 4.72 6.72 -4.00
CA ARG A 197 6.12 6.34 -3.80
C ARG A 197 6.24 5.51 -2.53
N TYR A 198 7.25 4.66 -2.46
CA TYR A 198 7.54 3.93 -1.23
C TYR A 198 7.90 4.92 -0.11
N SER A 199 7.30 4.74 1.06
CA SER A 199 7.57 5.55 2.25
C SER A 199 8.13 4.69 3.37
N ASN A 200 9.11 5.22 4.10
CA ASN A 200 9.57 4.59 5.34
C ASN A 200 8.73 5.03 6.56
N THR A 201 7.74 5.91 6.36
CA THR A 201 6.81 6.31 7.42
C THR A 201 5.71 5.27 7.56
N GLN A 202 5.64 4.63 8.73
CA GLN A 202 4.71 3.52 9.00
C GLN A 202 3.26 3.86 8.68
N THR A 203 2.76 5.01 9.15
CA THR A 203 1.38 5.44 8.92
C THR A 203 1.09 5.66 7.44
N VAL A 204 2.05 6.19 6.66
CA VAL A 204 1.88 6.41 5.22
C VAL A 204 1.69 5.07 4.51
N MET A 205 2.57 4.10 4.74
CA MET A 205 2.44 2.80 4.11
C MET A 205 1.19 2.06 4.56
N LYS A 206 0.86 2.11 5.86
CA LYS A 206 -0.39 1.54 6.38
C LYS A 206 -1.61 2.08 5.63
N ASN A 207 -1.72 3.41 5.49
CA ASN A 207 -2.85 4.01 4.81
C ASN A 207 -2.90 3.59 3.33
N ILE A 208 -1.77 3.58 2.62
CA ILE A 208 -1.68 3.11 1.23
C ILE A 208 -2.20 1.67 1.09
N LEU A 209 -1.80 0.78 2.00
CA LEU A 209 -2.16 -0.65 2.02
C LEU A 209 -3.60 -0.93 2.44
N ASP A 210 -4.27 0.03 3.08
CA ASP A 210 -5.64 -0.06 3.58
C ASP A 210 -6.67 0.46 2.55
N ILE A 211 -6.23 1.05 1.43
CA ILE A 211 -7.08 1.44 0.29
C ILE A 211 -7.65 0.18 -0.38
N THR A 212 -8.98 0.06 -0.40
CA THR A 212 -9.69 -1.05 -1.04
C THR A 212 -10.72 -0.58 -2.05
N ALA A 213 -11.19 -1.48 -2.91
CA ALA A 213 -12.33 -1.22 -3.76
C ALA A 213 -13.55 -0.78 -2.92
N GLY A 214 -14.33 0.16 -3.45
CA GLY A 214 -15.50 0.73 -2.75
C GLY A 214 -15.19 1.94 -1.86
N ASP A 215 -13.92 2.21 -1.55
CA ASP A 215 -13.53 3.45 -0.88
C ASP A 215 -13.77 4.68 -1.78
N THR A 216 -13.73 5.86 -1.16
CA THR A 216 -13.71 7.14 -1.85
C THR A 216 -12.31 7.74 -1.76
N VAL A 217 -11.78 8.26 -2.86
CA VAL A 217 -10.55 9.05 -2.87
C VAL A 217 -10.85 10.49 -3.27
N ILE A 218 -10.20 11.43 -2.61
CA ILE A 218 -10.33 12.87 -2.81
C ILE A 218 -8.95 13.40 -3.22
N PHE A 219 -8.81 13.86 -4.46
CA PHE A 219 -7.60 14.54 -4.92
C PHE A 219 -7.78 16.05 -4.81
N ALA A 220 -6.98 16.69 -3.97
CA ALA A 220 -6.96 18.15 -3.81
C ALA A 220 -5.70 18.73 -4.46
N TYR A 221 -5.86 19.69 -5.38
CA TYR A 221 -4.79 20.19 -6.22
C TYR A 221 -4.99 21.64 -6.71
N ASN A 222 -4.03 22.18 -7.46
CA ASN A 222 -3.97 23.59 -7.87
C ASN A 222 -4.04 24.56 -6.67
N PHE A 223 -3.17 24.30 -5.71
CA PHE A 223 -3.11 25.02 -4.45
C PHE A 223 -2.41 26.37 -4.58
N LYS A 224 -2.91 27.40 -3.90
CA LYS A 224 -2.31 28.74 -3.78
C LYS A 224 -2.39 29.24 -2.35
N TYR A 225 -1.27 29.73 -1.83
CA TYR A 225 -1.22 30.42 -0.54
C TYR A 225 -1.63 31.89 -0.69
N GLY A 226 -2.19 32.48 0.36
CA GLY A 226 -2.49 33.92 0.44
C GLY A 226 -1.23 34.78 0.39
N GLU A 227 -1.42 36.07 0.11
CA GLU A 227 -0.30 37.02 0.05
C GLU A 227 0.42 37.10 1.40
N GLY A 228 1.76 37.10 1.37
CA GLY A 228 2.60 37.18 2.58
C GLY A 228 2.76 35.87 3.36
N VAL A 229 2.00 34.81 3.06
CA VAL A 229 2.17 33.48 3.68
C VAL A 229 3.43 32.81 3.12
N LYS A 230 4.46 32.65 3.97
CA LYS A 230 5.72 31.99 3.61
C LYS A 230 5.75 30.56 4.14
N GLY A 231 6.00 29.59 3.26
CA GLY A 231 6.14 28.17 3.60
C GLY A 231 4.82 27.39 3.56
N ARG A 232 4.87 26.07 3.82
CA ARG A 232 3.70 25.18 3.82
C ARG A 232 2.87 25.38 5.08
N GLN A 233 2.14 26.48 5.13
CA GLN A 233 1.25 26.81 6.23
C GLN A 233 -0.18 26.53 5.80
N LEU A 234 -0.54 25.24 5.82
CA LEU A 234 -1.91 24.75 5.67
C LEU A 234 -2.54 24.69 7.06
N TYR A 235 -2.97 25.84 7.57
CA TYR A 235 -3.64 25.93 8.86
C TYR A 235 -5.03 26.53 8.68
N PRO A 236 -5.96 26.28 9.60
CA PRO A 236 -7.26 26.95 9.61
C PRO A 236 -7.13 28.48 9.65
N GLU A 237 -6.08 28.99 10.30
CA GLU A 237 -5.87 30.42 10.52
C GLU A 237 -5.09 31.10 9.39
N THR A 238 -4.54 30.34 8.43
CA THR A 238 -3.79 30.90 7.31
C THR A 238 -4.62 30.95 6.04
N GLU A 239 -4.52 32.04 5.30
CA GLU A 239 -5.23 32.18 4.04
C GLU A 239 -4.61 31.26 2.98
N TRP A 240 -5.44 30.39 2.42
CA TRP A 240 -5.08 29.57 1.29
C TRP A 240 -6.32 29.13 0.51
N LYS A 241 -6.11 28.72 -0.73
CA LYS A 241 -7.16 28.18 -1.59
C LYS A 241 -6.66 27.07 -2.50
N PHE A 242 -7.58 26.20 -2.92
CA PHE A 242 -7.36 25.28 -4.01
C PHE A 242 -8.52 25.30 -4.99
N THR A 243 -8.24 24.94 -6.24
CA THR A 243 -9.20 25.03 -7.35
C THR A 243 -9.41 23.70 -8.07
N GLY A 244 -8.68 22.67 -7.66
CA GLY A 244 -8.81 21.32 -8.15
C GLY A 244 -9.27 20.39 -7.05
N LEU A 245 -10.41 19.74 -7.28
CA LEU A 245 -10.97 18.72 -6.42
C LEU A 245 -11.62 17.62 -7.26
N ASP A 246 -11.16 16.39 -7.09
CA ASP A 246 -11.82 15.20 -7.64
C ASP A 246 -12.20 14.27 -6.49
N ILE A 247 -13.48 13.88 -6.39
CA ILE A 247 -14.01 12.90 -5.44
C ILE A 247 -14.44 11.68 -6.24
N LEU A 248 -13.70 10.57 -6.12
CA LEU A 248 -13.77 9.43 -7.03
C LEU A 248 -13.95 8.11 -6.26
N LYS A 249 -14.66 7.16 -6.87
CA LYS A 249 -14.79 5.80 -6.32
C LYS A 249 -13.54 4.99 -6.63
N VAL A 250 -12.96 4.35 -5.61
CA VAL A 250 -11.91 3.35 -5.81
C VAL A 250 -12.51 2.10 -6.44
N LYS A 251 -12.03 1.76 -7.65
CA LYS A 251 -12.43 0.59 -8.43
C LYS A 251 -11.64 -0.65 -8.02
N LYS A 252 -10.33 -0.50 -7.88
CA LYS A 252 -9.39 -1.56 -7.48
C LYS A 252 -8.52 -1.00 -6.36
N GLY A 253 -8.45 -1.71 -5.25
CA GLY A 253 -7.61 -1.35 -4.11
C GLY A 253 -6.12 -1.43 -4.41
N TYR A 254 -5.32 -1.33 -3.35
CA TYR A 254 -3.86 -1.41 -3.41
C TYR A 254 -3.33 -2.60 -4.23
N TYR A 255 -2.36 -2.33 -5.10
CA TYR A 255 -1.46 -3.32 -5.69
C TYR A 255 -0.06 -2.73 -5.91
N CYS A 256 0.95 -3.58 -5.99
CA CYS A 256 2.31 -3.16 -6.35
C CYS A 256 2.59 -3.56 -7.80
N ASP A 257 3.15 -2.65 -8.60
CA ASP A 257 3.48 -2.91 -9.99
C ASP A 257 4.81 -2.25 -10.36
N LEU A 258 5.80 -3.06 -10.73
CA LEU A 258 7.09 -2.58 -11.21
C LEU A 258 7.12 -2.32 -12.71
N SER A 259 6.19 -2.92 -13.45
CA SER A 259 6.15 -2.89 -14.91
C SER A 259 5.31 -1.75 -15.48
N ASP A 260 4.36 -1.23 -14.70
CA ASP A 260 3.51 -0.10 -15.13
C ASP A 260 4.35 1.14 -15.45
N ASP A 261 4.21 1.66 -16.66
CA ASP A 261 4.96 2.81 -17.17
C ASP A 261 4.16 4.11 -17.16
N THR A 262 2.96 4.12 -16.54
CA THR A 262 2.01 5.23 -16.62
C THR A 262 2.63 6.55 -16.19
N PHE A 263 3.47 6.53 -15.15
CA PHE A 263 4.10 7.73 -14.59
C PHE A 263 5.57 7.88 -14.96
N GLU A 264 6.08 7.06 -15.88
CA GLU A 264 7.49 7.08 -16.25
C GLU A 264 7.77 8.00 -17.44
N ILE A 265 9.05 8.25 -17.75
CA ILE A 265 9.45 9.02 -18.93
C ILE A 265 9.39 8.15 -20.20
N GLU A 266 9.25 8.74 -21.39
CA GLU A 266 9.08 7.99 -22.65
C GLU A 266 10.19 6.95 -22.89
N GLU A 267 11.43 7.28 -22.53
CA GLU A 267 12.58 6.39 -22.71
C GLU A 267 12.68 5.28 -21.64
N TRP A 268 11.88 5.34 -20.58
CA TRP A 268 11.97 4.41 -19.44
C TRP A 268 11.79 2.95 -19.86
N THR A 269 10.88 2.69 -20.81
CA THR A 269 10.60 1.34 -21.33
C THR A 269 11.82 0.69 -22.00
N ARG A 270 12.78 1.50 -22.47
CA ARG A 270 14.02 1.07 -23.15
C ARG A 270 15.20 0.91 -22.20
N LEU A 271 15.07 1.32 -20.94
CA LEU A 271 16.14 1.18 -19.97
C LEU A 271 16.43 -0.31 -19.66
N PRO A 272 17.68 -0.65 -19.32
CA PRO A 272 18.00 -1.92 -18.68
C PRO A 272 17.16 -2.14 -17.41
N GLU A 273 16.93 -3.40 -17.03
CA GLU A 273 16.04 -3.75 -15.90
C GLU A 273 16.50 -3.13 -14.56
N GLU A 274 17.82 -3.13 -14.30
CA GLU A 274 18.38 -2.50 -13.09
C GLU A 274 18.13 -0.99 -13.08
N ASP A 275 18.26 -0.33 -14.22
CA ASP A 275 18.00 1.10 -14.38
C ASP A 275 16.50 1.42 -14.27
N LYS A 276 15.62 0.54 -14.74
CA LYS A 276 14.17 0.64 -14.52
C LYS A 276 13.83 0.60 -13.04
N ILE A 277 14.32 -0.42 -12.32
CA ILE A 277 14.14 -0.54 -10.87
C ILE A 277 14.73 0.68 -10.17
N ASN A 278 15.90 1.16 -10.63
CA ASN A 278 16.56 2.28 -10.00
C ASN A 278 15.81 3.60 -10.17
N SER A 279 15.31 3.87 -11.38
CA SER A 279 14.64 5.12 -11.75
C SER A 279 13.16 5.16 -11.36
N LYS A 280 12.49 4.01 -11.21
CA LYS A 280 11.05 3.93 -10.92
C LYS A 280 10.70 4.66 -9.63
N ARG A 281 9.74 5.58 -9.73
CA ARG A 281 9.32 6.45 -8.61
C ARG A 281 8.06 5.94 -7.94
N TYR A 282 7.09 5.53 -8.74
CA TYR A 282 5.77 5.13 -8.28
C TYR A 282 5.63 3.61 -8.37
N MET A 283 5.30 2.97 -7.25
CA MET A 283 5.28 1.50 -7.14
C MET A 283 4.02 0.96 -6.46
N HIS A 284 3.24 1.83 -5.81
CA HIS A 284 2.08 1.46 -5.00
C HIS A 284 0.81 2.05 -5.60
N TYR A 285 0.11 1.25 -6.38
CA TYR A 285 -0.98 1.69 -7.23
C TYR A 285 -2.35 1.38 -6.63
N PHE A 286 -3.35 2.12 -7.05
CA PHE A 286 -4.75 1.74 -7.00
C PHE A 286 -5.48 2.31 -8.22
N GLN A 287 -6.70 1.84 -8.48
CA GLN A 287 -7.52 2.32 -9.60
C GLN A 287 -8.81 2.95 -9.10
N TYR A 288 -9.29 3.96 -9.80
CA TYR A 288 -10.54 4.67 -9.53
C TYR A 288 -11.37 4.86 -10.80
N LEU A 289 -12.65 5.17 -10.61
CA LEU A 289 -13.57 5.47 -11.70
C LEU A 289 -13.43 6.94 -12.10
N PHE A 290 -12.98 7.19 -13.33
CA PHE A 290 -12.93 8.52 -13.93
C PHE A 290 -13.40 8.46 -15.40
N PRO A 291 -14.23 9.40 -15.88
CA PRO A 291 -14.88 10.44 -15.08
C PRO A 291 -15.88 9.82 -14.07
N PRO A 292 -16.27 10.57 -13.03
CA PRO A 292 -17.43 10.19 -12.21
C PRO A 292 -18.62 9.84 -13.09
N ALA A 293 -19.35 8.78 -12.73
CA ALA A 293 -20.59 8.42 -13.42
C ALA A 293 -21.61 9.57 -13.29
N ASP A 294 -22.23 9.95 -14.40
CA ASP A 294 -23.25 10.98 -14.42
C ASP A 294 -24.43 10.54 -13.53
N ASN A 295 -24.98 11.45 -12.72
CA ASN A 295 -26.06 11.25 -11.73
C ASN A 295 -25.68 10.62 -10.37
N ASN A 296 -24.39 10.53 -10.02
CA ASN A 296 -24.00 10.17 -8.66
C ASN A 296 -23.47 11.39 -7.88
N GLU A 297 -24.32 11.98 -7.04
CA GLU A 297 -24.01 13.17 -6.23
C GLU A 297 -22.82 12.96 -5.27
N LYS A 298 -22.46 11.70 -4.97
CA LYS A 298 -21.31 11.36 -4.14
C LYS A 298 -19.97 11.60 -4.85
N TYR A 299 -19.93 11.64 -6.18
CA TYR A 299 -18.67 11.74 -6.91
C TYR A 299 -18.63 13.01 -7.74
N PHE A 300 -17.48 13.67 -7.74
CA PHE A 300 -17.32 15.03 -8.22
C PHE A 300 -15.99 15.19 -8.95
N THR A 301 -15.94 16.09 -9.94
CA THR A 301 -14.66 16.47 -10.56
C THR A 301 -14.66 17.93 -10.98
N SER A 302 -13.60 18.63 -10.57
CA SER A 302 -13.36 20.02 -10.94
C SER A 302 -13.05 20.20 -12.42
N SER A 303 -12.75 19.12 -13.16
CA SER A 303 -12.57 19.20 -14.61
C SER A 303 -13.87 19.43 -15.36
N LYS A 304 -15.02 19.06 -14.77
CA LYS A 304 -16.36 19.32 -15.34
C LYS A 304 -17.01 20.54 -14.69
N LEU A 305 -16.93 20.65 -13.36
CA LEU A 305 -17.56 21.72 -12.58
C LEU A 305 -16.50 22.39 -11.70
N PRO A 306 -15.92 23.53 -12.12
CA PRO A 306 -14.88 24.20 -11.36
C PRO A 306 -15.35 24.57 -9.95
N VAL A 307 -14.48 24.37 -8.95
CA VAL A 307 -14.74 24.77 -7.55
C VAL A 307 -13.56 25.60 -7.04
N THR A 308 -13.81 26.44 -6.04
CA THR A 308 -12.75 27.09 -5.27
C THR A 308 -13.05 26.91 -3.79
N LEU A 309 -12.21 26.16 -3.09
CA LEU A 309 -12.28 26.02 -1.64
C LEU A 309 -11.13 26.77 -0.98
N ARG A 310 -11.40 27.30 0.22
CA ARG A 310 -10.53 28.12 1.04
C ARG A 310 -10.59 27.65 2.48
N ASN A 311 -9.65 28.07 3.31
CA ASN A 311 -9.64 27.73 4.74
C ASN A 311 -10.96 28.09 5.46
N ASP A 312 -11.65 29.14 5.04
CA ASP A 312 -12.92 29.63 5.59
C ASP A 312 -14.17 29.14 4.85
N SER A 313 -14.04 28.17 3.94
CA SER A 313 -15.17 27.66 3.15
C SER A 313 -16.30 27.02 3.98
N SER A 314 -16.06 26.68 5.25
CA SER A 314 -17.09 26.14 6.13
C SER A 314 -16.74 26.33 7.61
N THR A 315 -17.78 26.40 8.43
CA THR A 315 -17.71 26.32 9.90
C THR A 315 -18.29 25.00 10.43
N LEU A 316 -18.63 24.06 9.55
CA LEU A 316 -19.16 22.75 9.93
C LEU A 316 -18.12 21.95 10.73
N PRO A 317 -18.54 21.13 11.72
CA PRO A 317 -17.62 20.43 12.63
C PRO A 317 -16.51 19.60 11.94
N GLY A 318 -16.79 19.02 10.78
CA GLY A 318 -15.83 18.21 10.02
C GLY A 318 -14.81 19.01 9.18
N TRP A 319 -15.00 20.32 9.00
CA TRP A 319 -14.14 21.12 8.12
C TRP A 319 -12.71 21.25 8.65
N TYR A 320 -12.55 21.39 9.97
CA TYR A 320 -11.23 21.44 10.60
C TYR A 320 -10.42 20.16 10.35
N GLU A 321 -11.07 18.99 10.46
CA GLU A 321 -10.44 17.70 10.18
C GLU A 321 -10.00 17.59 8.71
N PHE A 322 -10.82 18.09 7.78
CA PHE A 322 -10.45 18.14 6.37
C PHE A 322 -9.15 18.94 6.15
N ILE A 323 -9.03 20.12 6.78
CA ILE A 323 -7.83 20.97 6.70
C ILE A 323 -6.60 20.25 7.29
N GLU A 324 -6.72 19.66 8.47
CA GLU A 324 -5.61 18.94 9.10
C GLU A 324 -5.18 17.72 8.30
N SER A 325 -6.12 17.01 7.67
CA SER A 325 -5.84 15.89 6.77
C SER A 325 -5.13 16.35 5.50
N LEU A 326 -5.54 17.50 4.94
CA LEU A 326 -4.90 18.12 3.77
C LEU A 326 -3.45 18.49 4.10
N ARG A 327 -3.24 19.11 5.26
CA ARG A 327 -1.93 19.44 5.80
C ARG A 327 -1.07 18.20 6.02
N TRP A 328 -1.63 17.14 6.61
CA TRP A 328 -0.92 15.88 6.83
C TRP A 328 -0.49 15.26 5.50
N SER A 329 -1.39 15.18 4.53
CA SER A 329 -1.09 14.65 3.19
C SER A 329 0.02 15.45 2.51
N CYS A 330 -0.08 16.79 2.53
CA CYS A 330 0.95 17.68 2.00
C CYS A 330 2.32 17.50 2.68
N SER A 331 2.34 17.30 4.00
CA SER A 331 3.56 17.11 4.78
C SER A 331 4.20 15.73 4.52
N ASN A 332 3.39 14.74 4.10
CA ASN A 332 3.80 13.37 3.80
C ASN A 332 3.84 13.08 2.30
N GLN A 333 4.23 14.07 1.48
CA GLN A 333 4.45 13.92 0.04
C GLN A 333 3.21 13.45 -0.76
N GLY A 334 2.01 13.85 -0.33
CA GLY A 334 0.76 13.43 -0.96
C GLY A 334 0.31 12.04 -0.54
N ALA A 335 0.73 11.56 0.63
CA ALA A 335 0.22 10.31 1.21
C ALA A 335 -1.31 10.39 1.46
N PRO A 336 -2.03 9.26 1.37
CA PRO A 336 -3.46 9.24 1.63
C PRO A 336 -3.75 9.44 3.13
N ALA A 337 -4.49 10.49 3.46
CA ALA A 337 -5.02 10.75 4.80
C ALA A 337 -6.45 10.19 4.90
N GLU A 338 -6.79 9.49 5.98
CA GLU A 338 -8.17 9.04 6.22
C GLU A 338 -9.02 10.23 6.69
N LEU A 339 -10.21 10.40 6.11
CA LEU A 339 -11.23 11.35 6.51
C LEU A 339 -12.41 10.62 7.13
N SER A 340 -12.99 11.22 8.17
CA SER A 340 -14.27 10.82 8.74
C SER A 340 -15.44 11.15 7.82
N ASP A 341 -16.57 10.50 8.09
CA ASP A 341 -17.84 10.81 7.41
C ASP A 341 -18.30 12.25 7.70
N GLU A 342 -17.97 12.81 8.87
CA GLU A 342 -18.31 14.20 9.23
C GLU A 342 -17.52 15.20 8.38
N ALA A 343 -16.23 14.96 8.16
CA ALA A 343 -15.40 15.77 7.27
C ALA A 343 -15.87 15.69 5.81
N MET A 344 -16.27 14.50 5.38
CA MET A 344 -16.84 14.31 4.04
C MET A 344 -18.18 15.00 3.85
N ASN A 345 -19.08 14.93 4.85
CA ASN A 345 -20.36 15.63 4.80
C ASN A 345 -20.16 17.14 4.75
N ALA A 346 -19.22 17.68 5.54
CA ALA A 346 -18.87 19.10 5.48
C ALA A 346 -18.41 19.50 4.07
N LEU A 347 -17.56 18.68 3.43
CA LEU A 347 -17.10 18.91 2.06
C LEU A 347 -18.26 18.87 1.05
N TYR A 348 -19.17 17.90 1.15
CA TYR A 348 -20.32 17.80 0.25
C TYR A 348 -21.28 18.98 0.40
N CYS A 349 -21.52 19.49 1.61
CA CYS A 349 -22.33 20.70 1.80
C CYS A 349 -21.72 21.88 1.04
N ILE A 350 -20.41 22.09 1.14
CA ILE A 350 -19.72 23.20 0.44
C ILE A 350 -19.84 23.05 -1.08
N ILE A 351 -19.70 21.84 -1.61
CA ILE A 351 -19.80 21.58 -3.06
C ILE A 351 -21.24 21.69 -3.54
N GLY A 352 -22.19 21.21 -2.74
CA GLY A 352 -23.63 21.28 -3.01
C GLY A 352 -24.15 22.71 -3.02
N ASP A 353 -23.58 23.62 -2.23
CA ASP A 353 -23.89 25.06 -2.26
C ASP A 353 -23.30 25.78 -3.50
N VAL A 354 -22.38 25.14 -4.22
CA VAL A 354 -21.71 25.67 -5.42
C VAL A 354 -22.38 25.20 -6.73
N ASN A 355 -23.23 24.16 -6.66
CA ASN A 355 -24.05 23.66 -7.77
C ASN A 355 -25.50 24.11 -7.62
#